data_AF-A0A165GPZ5-F1
#
_entry.id   AF-A0A165GPZ5-F1
#
_cell.length_a   1.000
_cell.length_b   1.000
_cell.length_c   1.000
_cell.angle_alpha   90.00
_cell.angle_beta   90.00
_cell.angle_gamma   90.00
#
_symmetry.space_group_name_H-M   'P 1'
#
loop_
_entity.id
_entity.type
_entity.pdbx_description
1 polymer ?
#
loop_
_entity_poly.entity_id
_entity_poly.type
_entity_poly.pdbx_seq_one_letter_code
_entity_poly.pdbx_strand_id
1 'polypeptide(L)'
;MTQHSHQVLALMEDADFTVLDDHFNRFNPFKILQVDNYEIRHSNVLGWLMDPAGNHNLGPYFAKKMITKVFTNPANTEDEDKLSNYNVLEISSHPYHDLTVYKELQTSNRKRIDLFAVSDLHKIVLLIENKYWSGESEGQLEEYIEYARSVYEEYKIIPIFLTLQDEEPTHEDYLMLGYSDILAILEQLLETRKEYMNAHIHSFISYYTDILEDQLVENEKLNAIGMDLYRNHKEAVDLLHSLRLTPVEKEDILLSTYRRHKETIDFIKSVGDSILKEAFLKFARKHKWPEHLYTAHFRTPNFLEPVWFDHYGENDLRKNWWMNRGLIAWFERAGDRLKLRVEVGPLEHELRVRLLRGLAARGLDIKEQAFEESSQYTRIYMDADAPESWEDVSDLARIMERLYQKEAFQSLLRLANDAVINGEVVVQNRVADGTPLEQAFRQFLGAKDILHYQIHHRLPNFVESEWTRFPDGYWLTEKYWLGYPVIAWFRLRNSTLRLIIEVGPLPSRERNHFLSLLEEEGVQVRALAYEEGRKYTRIFSRAVPVGNIEDANKLRTAMVQLMDGAEYGDMRDRIQRAIGSL
;
A
#
# COMPACT_ATOMS: atom_id res chain seq x y z
N MET A 1 26.16 12.16 25.02
CA MET A 1 26.54 10.74 25.18
C MET A 1 25.64 9.99 26.17
N THR A 2 25.06 10.62 27.20
CA THR A 2 24.28 9.92 28.24
C THR A 2 22.88 9.45 27.81
N GLN A 3 22.13 10.21 27.01
CA GLN A 3 20.73 9.86 26.68
C GLN A 3 20.60 8.60 25.81
N HIS A 4 21.41 8.47 24.74
CA HIS A 4 21.38 7.29 23.87
C HIS A 4 21.85 6.00 24.57
N SER A 5 22.81 6.11 25.49
CA SER A 5 23.26 4.95 26.27
C SER A 5 22.17 4.42 27.19
N HIS A 6 21.35 5.29 27.81
CA HIS A 6 20.22 4.85 28.63
C HIS A 6 19.15 4.13 27.82
N GLN A 7 18.87 4.58 26.60
CA GLN A 7 17.87 3.96 25.71
C GLN A 7 18.33 2.58 25.23
N VAL A 8 19.59 2.44 24.85
CA VAL A 8 20.17 1.14 24.48
C VAL A 8 20.17 0.20 25.67
N LEU A 9 20.57 0.66 26.86
CA LEU A 9 20.49 -0.15 28.08
C LEU A 9 19.05 -0.59 28.40
N ALA A 10 18.06 0.29 28.25
CA ALA A 10 16.66 -0.05 28.47
C ALA A 10 16.16 -1.12 27.49
N LEU A 11 16.60 -1.09 26.23
CA LEU A 11 16.32 -2.15 25.26
C LEU A 11 16.98 -3.48 25.67
N MET A 12 18.24 -3.46 26.12
CA MET A 12 18.96 -4.69 26.51
C MET A 12 18.40 -5.34 27.78
N GLU A 13 17.83 -4.55 28.71
CA GLU A 13 17.21 -5.05 29.95
C GLU A 13 15.74 -5.47 29.74
N ASP A 14 15.19 -5.30 28.53
CA ASP A 14 13.84 -5.74 28.22
C ASP A 14 13.80 -7.28 28.12
N ALA A 15 12.87 -7.90 28.86
CA ALA A 15 12.70 -9.35 28.87
C ALA A 15 12.33 -9.88 27.48
N ASP A 16 11.53 -9.13 26.74
CA ASP A 16 11.12 -9.49 25.38
C ASP A 16 12.30 -9.42 24.41
N PHE A 17 13.23 -8.46 24.62
CA PHE A 17 14.46 -8.40 23.83
C PHE A 17 15.32 -9.63 24.08
N THR A 18 15.45 -10.06 25.35
CA THR A 18 16.18 -11.28 25.70
C THR A 18 15.58 -12.52 25.03
N VAL A 19 14.25 -12.64 25.00
CA VAL A 19 13.56 -13.77 24.34
C VAL A 19 13.87 -13.81 22.83
N LEU A 20 13.81 -12.67 22.14
CA LEU A 20 14.17 -12.62 20.72
C LEU A 20 15.66 -12.86 20.51
N ASP A 21 16.51 -12.31 21.37
CA ASP A 21 17.95 -12.43 21.23
C ASP A 21 18.44 -13.86 21.43
N ASP A 22 17.92 -14.55 22.43
CA ASP A 22 18.18 -15.97 22.65
C ASP A 22 17.69 -16.81 21.47
N HIS A 23 16.54 -16.46 20.86
CA HIS A 23 16.01 -17.15 19.70
C HIS A 23 16.91 -16.99 18.45
N PHE A 24 17.36 -15.76 18.14
CA PHE A 24 18.20 -15.53 16.96
C PHE A 24 19.65 -15.99 17.14
N ASN A 25 20.20 -15.88 18.35
CA ASN A 25 21.57 -16.28 18.69
C ASN A 25 21.69 -17.73 19.17
N ARG A 26 20.61 -18.52 19.16
CA ARG A 26 20.67 -19.94 19.53
C ARG A 26 21.68 -20.69 18.67
N PHE A 27 22.47 -21.56 19.31
CA PHE A 27 23.38 -22.44 18.59
C PHE A 27 22.60 -23.32 17.61
N ASN A 28 22.92 -23.21 16.32
CA ASN A 28 22.34 -24.06 15.29
C ASN A 28 23.41 -24.45 14.25
N PRO A 29 23.76 -25.74 14.11
CA PRO A 29 24.77 -26.21 13.16
C PRO A 29 24.46 -25.85 11.71
N PHE A 30 23.19 -25.80 11.30
CA PHE A 30 22.81 -25.49 9.92
C PHE A 30 23.11 -24.02 9.58
N LYS A 31 22.77 -23.09 10.48
CA LYS A 31 23.12 -21.66 10.33
C LYS A 31 24.62 -21.43 10.31
N ILE A 32 25.36 -22.09 11.21
CA ILE A 32 26.83 -21.97 11.31
C ILE A 32 27.51 -22.43 10.01
N LEU A 33 27.01 -23.51 9.41
CA LEU A 33 27.51 -24.03 8.14
C LEU A 33 26.93 -23.30 6.92
N GLN A 34 25.99 -22.37 7.11
CA GLN A 34 25.26 -21.64 6.06
C GLN A 34 24.59 -22.57 5.04
N VAL A 35 24.05 -23.69 5.50
CA VAL A 35 23.41 -24.71 4.64
C VAL A 35 21.88 -24.63 4.65
N ASP A 36 21.32 -23.75 5.47
CA ASP A 36 19.89 -23.52 5.72
C ASP A 36 19.14 -22.87 4.54
N ASN A 37 19.85 -22.35 3.54
CA ASN A 37 19.23 -21.71 2.36
C ASN A 37 19.26 -22.58 1.09
N TYR A 38 19.72 -23.84 1.18
CA TYR A 38 19.89 -24.69 0.01
C TYR A 38 18.84 -25.80 -0.03
N GLU A 39 17.93 -25.74 -1.01
CA GLU A 39 16.84 -26.71 -1.24
C GLU A 39 17.30 -28.17 -1.17
N ILE A 40 18.41 -28.50 -1.84
CA ILE A 40 19.04 -29.83 -1.83
C ILE A 40 19.36 -30.32 -0.40
N ARG A 41 19.71 -29.42 0.53
CA ARG A 41 20.01 -29.78 1.92
C ARG A 41 18.74 -30.15 2.68
N HIS A 42 17.62 -29.48 2.42
CA HIS A 42 16.33 -29.88 2.96
C HIS A 42 15.89 -31.23 2.40
N SER A 43 16.01 -31.46 1.09
CA SER A 43 15.72 -32.76 0.47
C SER A 43 16.56 -33.88 1.09
N ASN A 44 17.83 -33.61 1.44
CA ASN A 44 18.67 -34.59 2.14
C ASN A 44 18.15 -34.97 3.53
N VAL A 45 17.69 -33.99 4.32
CA VAL A 45 17.12 -34.23 5.66
C VAL A 45 15.79 -34.97 5.55
N LEU A 46 14.91 -34.55 4.64
CA LEU A 46 13.62 -35.19 4.40
C LEU A 46 13.79 -36.63 3.90
N GLY A 47 14.67 -36.86 2.93
CA GLY A 47 14.96 -38.20 2.44
C GLY A 47 15.54 -39.12 3.52
N TRP A 48 16.36 -38.57 4.42
CA TRP A 48 16.85 -39.30 5.60
C TRP A 48 15.71 -39.66 6.57
N LEU A 49 14.79 -38.73 6.85
CA LEU A 49 13.66 -38.98 7.76
C LEU A 49 12.62 -39.95 7.17
N MET A 50 12.46 -39.96 5.84
CA MET A 50 11.52 -40.82 5.13
C MET A 50 11.98 -42.28 5.04
N ASP A 51 13.29 -42.55 5.13
CA ASP A 51 13.86 -43.89 4.99
C ASP A 51 13.59 -44.75 6.23
N PRO A 52 12.69 -45.76 6.19
CA PRO A 52 12.38 -46.59 7.35
C PRO A 52 13.57 -47.40 7.86
N ALA A 53 14.56 -47.68 7.00
CA ALA A 53 15.80 -48.39 7.33
C ALA A 53 16.93 -47.43 7.73
N GLY A 54 16.65 -46.13 7.76
CA GLY A 54 17.59 -45.08 8.12
C GLY A 54 18.10 -45.21 9.56
N ASN A 55 19.31 -44.70 9.80
CA ASN A 55 19.96 -44.77 11.10
C ASN A 55 19.31 -43.87 12.18
N HIS A 56 18.21 -43.17 11.88
CA HIS A 56 17.40 -42.43 12.84
C HIS A 56 16.53 -43.32 13.74
N ASN A 57 16.33 -44.61 13.38
CA ASN A 57 15.54 -45.58 14.15
C ASN A 57 14.08 -45.15 14.42
N LEU A 58 13.49 -44.34 13.53
CA LEU A 58 12.08 -43.92 13.64
C LEU A 58 11.14 -44.84 12.84
N GLY A 59 11.70 -45.79 12.09
CA GLY A 59 10.96 -46.61 11.15
C GLY A 59 10.17 -45.73 10.17
N PRO A 60 8.97 -46.16 9.72
CA PRO A 60 8.18 -45.44 8.72
C PRO A 60 7.36 -44.27 9.29
N TYR A 61 7.63 -43.84 10.53
CA TYR A 61 6.77 -42.87 11.23
C TYR A 61 6.61 -41.55 10.45
N PHE A 62 7.72 -40.96 10.00
CA PHE A 62 7.70 -39.68 9.30
C PHE A 62 7.01 -39.80 7.94
N ALA A 63 7.37 -40.81 7.13
CA ALA A 63 6.73 -41.08 5.85
C ALA A 63 5.21 -41.29 6.00
N LYS A 64 4.76 -42.07 6.99
CA LYS A 64 3.33 -42.26 7.28
C LYS A 64 2.61 -40.96 7.59
N LYS A 65 3.23 -40.12 8.43
CA LYS A 65 2.65 -38.84 8.82
C LYS A 65 2.58 -37.87 7.65
N MET A 66 3.62 -37.83 6.82
CA MET A 66 3.64 -37.05 5.58
C MET A 66 2.52 -37.48 4.62
N ILE A 67 2.39 -38.78 4.33
CA ILE A 67 1.32 -39.32 3.47
C ILE A 67 -0.06 -38.95 4.04
N THR A 68 -0.25 -39.11 5.35
CA THR A 68 -1.51 -38.73 6.01
C THR A 68 -1.79 -37.24 5.83
N LYS A 69 -0.79 -36.38 6.04
CA LYS A 69 -0.92 -34.92 5.89
C LYS A 69 -1.33 -34.53 4.47
N VAL A 70 -0.69 -35.10 3.45
CA VAL A 70 -1.05 -34.87 2.03
C VAL A 70 -2.53 -35.10 1.76
N PHE A 71 -3.08 -36.23 2.22
CA PHE A 71 -4.49 -36.57 2.00
C PHE A 71 -5.49 -35.85 2.92
N THR A 72 -5.02 -35.16 3.95
CA THR A 72 -5.84 -34.35 4.86
C THR A 72 -5.63 -32.85 4.69
N ASN A 73 -4.77 -32.44 3.75
CA ASN A 73 -4.50 -31.03 3.50
C ASN A 73 -5.73 -30.40 2.81
N PRO A 74 -6.30 -29.31 3.37
CA PRO A 74 -7.47 -28.65 2.81
C PRO A 74 -7.37 -28.34 1.32
N ALA A 75 -6.19 -27.89 0.85
CA ALA A 75 -5.94 -27.53 -0.55
C ALA A 75 -6.08 -28.72 -1.52
N ASN A 76 -6.00 -29.96 -1.01
CA ASN A 76 -6.23 -31.17 -1.80
C ASN A 76 -7.64 -31.74 -1.62
N THR A 77 -8.28 -31.51 -0.47
CA THR A 77 -9.60 -32.09 -0.15
C THR A 77 -10.79 -31.25 -0.64
N GLU A 78 -10.57 -29.97 -0.95
CA GLU A 78 -11.63 -29.09 -1.49
C GLU A 78 -12.02 -29.44 -2.93
N ASP A 79 -11.11 -30.06 -3.69
CA ASP A 79 -11.35 -30.60 -5.02
C ASP A 79 -11.65 -32.11 -4.94
N GLU A 80 -12.93 -32.47 -5.04
CA GLU A 80 -13.39 -33.87 -4.97
C GLU A 80 -12.78 -34.75 -6.07
N ASP A 81 -12.45 -34.19 -7.25
CA ASP A 81 -11.90 -34.93 -8.38
C ASP A 81 -10.41 -35.25 -8.17
N LYS A 82 -9.67 -34.36 -7.47
CA LYS A 82 -8.22 -34.50 -7.22
C LYS A 82 -7.86 -35.74 -6.40
N LEU A 83 -8.72 -36.14 -5.46
CA LEU A 83 -8.51 -37.31 -4.60
C LEU A 83 -9.25 -38.57 -5.07
N SER A 84 -10.12 -38.46 -6.07
CA SER A 84 -10.99 -39.53 -6.55
C SER A 84 -10.23 -40.81 -6.96
N ASN A 85 -8.99 -40.66 -7.42
CA ASN A 85 -8.13 -41.76 -7.88
C ASN A 85 -7.38 -42.50 -6.75
N TYR A 86 -7.54 -42.09 -5.49
CA TYR A 86 -6.82 -42.66 -4.34
C TYR A 86 -7.77 -43.32 -3.33
N ASN A 87 -7.52 -44.58 -2.99
CA ASN A 87 -8.11 -45.18 -1.80
C ASN A 87 -7.33 -44.72 -0.56
N VAL A 88 -7.65 -43.52 -0.08
CA VAL A 88 -6.92 -42.85 1.01
C VAL A 88 -6.79 -43.74 2.25
N LEU A 89 -7.88 -44.39 2.66
CA LEU A 89 -7.88 -45.26 3.85
C LEU A 89 -6.93 -46.46 3.69
N GLU A 90 -6.95 -47.10 2.51
CA GLU A 90 -6.04 -48.21 2.20
C GLU A 90 -4.59 -47.73 2.19
N ILE A 91 -4.30 -46.67 1.42
CA ILE A 91 -2.96 -46.09 1.29
C ILE A 91 -2.41 -45.69 2.66
N SER A 92 -3.18 -44.97 3.49
CA SER A 92 -2.73 -44.55 4.82
C SER A 92 -2.56 -45.71 5.81
N SER A 93 -3.21 -46.86 5.58
CA SER A 93 -3.13 -48.03 6.48
C SER A 93 -1.84 -48.85 6.31
N HIS A 94 -1.19 -48.77 5.15
CA HIS A 94 0.00 -49.55 4.84
C HIS A 94 1.14 -49.31 5.85
N PRO A 95 1.93 -50.34 6.22
CA PRO A 95 3.03 -50.20 7.17
C PRO A 95 4.23 -49.40 6.64
N TYR A 96 4.52 -49.43 5.33
CA TYR A 96 5.66 -48.75 4.69
C TYR A 96 7.04 -49.11 5.24
N HIS A 97 7.22 -50.30 5.82
CA HIS A 97 8.55 -50.75 6.25
C HIS A 97 9.50 -51.06 5.09
N ASP A 98 8.96 -51.28 3.89
CA ASP A 98 9.67 -51.61 2.66
C ASP A 98 10.02 -50.37 1.81
N LEU A 99 9.67 -49.17 2.28
CA LEU A 99 9.84 -47.95 1.51
C LEU A 99 11.34 -47.70 1.23
N THR A 100 11.71 -47.62 -0.04
CA THR A 100 13.07 -47.28 -0.48
C THR A 100 13.09 -45.85 -1.01
N VAL A 101 13.97 -45.01 -0.46
CA VAL A 101 14.01 -43.57 -0.78
C VAL A 101 15.23 -43.25 -1.64
N TYR A 102 14.99 -42.64 -2.79
CA TYR A 102 15.99 -42.11 -3.71
C TYR A 102 15.97 -40.58 -3.65
N LYS A 103 17.15 -39.98 -3.75
CA LYS A 103 17.34 -38.53 -3.80
C LYS A 103 17.99 -38.17 -5.12
N GLU A 104 17.64 -37.03 -5.70
CA GLU A 104 18.25 -36.53 -6.95
C GLU A 104 18.16 -37.56 -8.09
N LEU A 105 17.03 -38.26 -8.20
CA LEU A 105 16.86 -39.35 -9.16
C LEU A 105 16.83 -38.78 -10.57
N GLN A 106 17.81 -39.18 -11.40
CA GLN A 106 17.94 -38.67 -12.75
C GLN A 106 16.90 -39.31 -13.69
N THR A 107 16.13 -38.48 -14.39
CA THR A 107 15.18 -38.91 -15.43
C THR A 107 15.91 -39.23 -16.75
N SER A 108 15.19 -39.82 -17.71
CA SER A 108 15.68 -40.07 -19.07
C SER A 108 16.21 -38.81 -19.78
N ASN A 109 15.68 -37.64 -19.47
CA ASN A 109 16.09 -36.35 -20.05
C ASN A 109 17.13 -35.59 -19.22
N ARG A 110 17.77 -36.26 -18.25
CA ARG A 110 18.80 -35.71 -17.35
C ARG A 110 18.32 -34.67 -16.33
N LYS A 111 17.02 -34.43 -16.19
CA LYS A 111 16.46 -33.71 -15.04
C LYS A 111 16.54 -34.59 -13.78
N ARG A 112 16.36 -34.01 -12.60
CA ARG A 112 16.51 -34.70 -11.32
C ARG A 112 15.28 -34.48 -10.45
N ILE A 113 14.64 -35.57 -10.06
CA ILE A 113 13.57 -35.57 -9.07
C ILE A 113 14.20 -35.45 -7.69
N ASP A 114 13.75 -34.50 -6.88
CA ASP A 114 14.35 -34.24 -5.56
C ASP A 114 14.26 -35.45 -4.63
N LEU A 115 13.06 -36.02 -4.51
CA LEU A 115 12.76 -37.14 -3.65
C LEU A 115 11.80 -38.11 -4.34
N PHE A 116 12.19 -39.39 -4.37
CA PHE A 116 11.41 -40.44 -5.00
C PHE A 116 11.40 -41.66 -4.08
N ALA A 117 10.24 -42.06 -3.57
CA ALA A 117 10.14 -43.18 -2.62
C ALA A 117 9.24 -44.29 -3.17
N VAL A 118 9.68 -45.54 -3.08
CA VAL A 118 9.00 -46.70 -3.68
C VAL A 118 8.70 -47.74 -2.63
N SER A 119 7.46 -48.21 -2.58
CA SER A 119 7.04 -49.40 -1.84
C SER A 119 6.62 -50.47 -2.83
N ASP A 120 7.46 -51.49 -3.00
CA ASP A 120 7.19 -52.61 -3.90
C ASP A 120 6.10 -53.54 -3.36
N LEU A 121 6.00 -53.68 -2.04
CA LEU A 121 5.00 -54.52 -1.38
C LEU A 121 3.58 -53.97 -1.61
N HIS A 122 3.44 -52.65 -1.60
CA HIS A 122 2.15 -51.96 -1.72
C HIS A 122 1.91 -51.34 -3.09
N LYS A 123 2.88 -51.45 -4.01
CA LYS A 123 2.82 -50.87 -5.36
C LYS A 123 2.52 -49.38 -5.32
N ILE A 124 3.24 -48.64 -4.48
CA ILE A 124 3.09 -47.18 -4.30
C ILE A 124 4.40 -46.48 -4.63
N VAL A 125 4.30 -45.34 -5.32
CA VAL A 125 5.41 -44.42 -5.54
C VAL A 125 5.02 -43.05 -4.97
N LEU A 126 5.88 -42.46 -4.14
CA LEU A 126 5.81 -41.06 -3.77
C LEU A 126 6.80 -40.29 -4.64
N LEU A 127 6.30 -39.35 -5.43
CA LEU A 127 7.10 -38.46 -6.26
C LEU A 127 7.04 -37.07 -5.63
N ILE A 128 8.11 -36.61 -5.00
CA ILE A 128 8.12 -35.35 -4.25
C ILE A 128 9.07 -34.38 -4.96
N GLU A 129 8.50 -33.28 -5.44
CA GLU A 129 9.26 -32.10 -5.84
C GLU A 129 9.28 -31.12 -4.67
N ASN A 130 10.46 -30.65 -4.28
CA ASN A 130 10.66 -29.81 -3.12
C ASN A 130 11.06 -28.40 -3.54
N LYS A 131 10.21 -27.40 -3.31
CA LYS A 131 10.50 -25.99 -3.61
C LYS A 131 10.64 -25.18 -2.33
N TYR A 132 11.88 -24.83 -2.00
CA TYR A 132 12.19 -24.07 -0.78
C TYR A 132 12.35 -22.56 -1.04
N TRP A 133 12.90 -22.17 -2.21
CA TRP A 133 13.12 -20.75 -2.55
C TRP A 133 12.76 -20.37 -3.99
N SER A 134 12.82 -21.31 -4.92
CA SER A 134 12.61 -21.04 -6.35
C SER A 134 11.35 -21.72 -6.86
N GLY A 135 10.61 -21.00 -7.70
CA GLY A 135 9.47 -21.56 -8.43
C GLY A 135 9.90 -22.64 -9.43
N GLU A 136 8.90 -23.31 -10.00
CA GLU A 136 9.06 -24.39 -10.96
C GLU A 136 9.72 -23.94 -12.28
N SER A 137 10.51 -24.82 -12.91
CA SER A 137 10.92 -24.65 -14.31
C SER A 137 9.81 -25.14 -15.25
N GLU A 138 9.58 -24.45 -16.38
CA GLU A 138 8.49 -24.78 -17.32
C GLU A 138 8.51 -26.27 -17.76
N GLY A 139 7.39 -26.97 -17.56
CA GLY A 139 7.21 -28.37 -17.94
C GLY A 139 8.00 -29.38 -17.10
N GLN A 140 8.43 -29.02 -15.89
CA GLN A 140 9.18 -29.91 -15.00
C GLN A 140 8.28 -30.99 -14.39
N LEU A 141 7.13 -30.61 -13.86
CA LEU A 141 6.21 -31.53 -13.17
C LEU A 141 5.63 -32.60 -14.09
N GLU A 142 5.22 -32.23 -15.31
CA GLU A 142 4.73 -33.18 -16.33
C GLU A 142 5.77 -34.28 -16.61
N GLU A 143 7.02 -33.89 -16.88
CA GLU A 143 8.09 -34.83 -17.19
C GLU A 143 8.32 -35.85 -16.05
N TYR A 144 8.20 -35.40 -14.80
CA TYR A 144 8.43 -36.26 -13.64
C TYR A 144 7.31 -37.27 -13.45
N ILE A 145 6.06 -36.86 -13.67
CA ILE A 145 4.91 -37.76 -13.67
C ILE A 145 5.01 -38.76 -14.82
N GLU A 146 5.28 -38.32 -16.03
CA GLU A 146 5.44 -39.19 -17.21
C GLU A 146 6.55 -40.22 -16.98
N TYR A 147 7.70 -39.78 -16.44
CA TYR A 147 8.78 -40.68 -16.05
C TYR A 147 8.31 -41.73 -15.03
N ALA A 148 7.68 -41.30 -13.94
CA ALA A 148 7.20 -42.21 -12.89
C ALA A 148 6.19 -43.24 -13.44
N ARG A 149 5.23 -42.79 -14.26
CA ARG A 149 4.23 -43.64 -14.93
C ARG A 149 4.89 -44.63 -15.90
N SER A 150 5.93 -44.22 -16.63
CA SER A 150 6.63 -45.08 -17.59
C SER A 150 7.45 -46.19 -16.92
N VAL A 151 8.05 -45.90 -15.75
CA VAL A 151 8.91 -46.87 -15.03
C VAL A 151 8.08 -47.77 -14.12
N TYR A 152 6.98 -47.26 -13.57
CA TYR A 152 6.15 -47.94 -12.57
C TYR A 152 4.67 -48.02 -13.01
N GLU A 153 4.42 -48.57 -14.20
CA GLU A 153 3.09 -48.62 -14.84
C GLU A 153 1.99 -49.27 -13.96
N GLU A 154 2.35 -50.26 -13.15
CA GLU A 154 1.42 -50.97 -12.25
C GLU A 154 1.30 -50.34 -10.85
N TYR A 155 2.01 -49.23 -10.57
CA TYR A 155 2.06 -48.63 -9.24
C TYR A 155 1.11 -47.44 -9.17
N LYS A 156 0.56 -47.19 -7.98
CA LYS A 156 -0.12 -45.95 -7.69
C LYS A 156 0.93 -44.86 -7.44
N ILE A 157 1.02 -43.91 -8.36
CA ILE A 157 1.88 -42.74 -8.24
C ILE A 157 1.14 -41.67 -7.43
N ILE A 158 1.78 -41.15 -6.39
CA ILE A 158 1.32 -40.04 -5.55
C ILE A 158 2.32 -38.89 -5.74
N PRO A 159 2.07 -37.98 -6.70
CA PRO A 159 2.88 -36.79 -6.90
C PRO A 159 2.57 -35.73 -5.83
N ILE A 160 3.60 -35.20 -5.20
CA ILE A 160 3.54 -34.25 -4.08
C ILE A 160 4.41 -33.05 -4.41
N PHE A 161 3.83 -31.86 -4.28
CA PHE A 161 4.51 -30.58 -4.44
C PHE A 161 4.69 -29.98 -3.05
N LEU A 162 5.91 -30.03 -2.54
CA LEU A 162 6.26 -29.53 -1.21
C LEU A 162 6.80 -28.10 -1.31
N THR A 163 6.12 -27.13 -0.70
CA THR A 163 6.47 -25.70 -0.83
C THR A 163 6.60 -25.00 0.51
N LEU A 164 7.42 -23.93 0.55
CA LEU A 164 7.57 -23.09 1.74
C LEU A 164 6.42 -22.07 1.91
N GLN A 165 5.87 -21.55 0.81
CA GLN A 165 4.89 -20.44 0.78
C GLN A 165 3.51 -20.85 0.20
N ASP A 166 3.12 -22.12 0.34
CA ASP A 166 1.83 -22.67 -0.15
C ASP A 166 1.56 -22.38 -1.65
N GLU A 167 2.61 -22.34 -2.48
CA GLU A 167 2.49 -22.15 -3.93
C GLU A 167 1.78 -23.32 -4.61
N GLU A 168 0.89 -23.04 -5.56
CA GLU A 168 0.19 -24.05 -6.36
C GLU A 168 1.11 -24.66 -7.43
N PRO A 169 1.05 -25.99 -7.66
CA PRO A 169 1.80 -26.63 -8.74
C PRO A 169 1.24 -26.24 -10.11
N THR A 170 2.08 -26.20 -11.14
CA THR A 170 1.60 -25.94 -12.51
C THR A 170 0.86 -27.13 -13.14
N HIS A 171 0.99 -28.33 -12.56
CA HIS A 171 0.38 -29.56 -13.05
C HIS A 171 -0.71 -30.07 -12.08
N GLU A 172 -1.91 -30.32 -12.60
CA GLU A 172 -3.13 -30.61 -11.83
C GLU A 172 -3.05 -31.88 -10.95
N ASP A 173 -2.38 -32.93 -11.42
CA ASP A 173 -2.22 -34.18 -10.66
C ASP A 173 -1.43 -34.04 -9.34
N TYR A 174 -0.61 -33.00 -9.17
CA TYR A 174 0.22 -32.83 -7.99
C TYR A 174 -0.58 -32.43 -6.74
N LEU A 175 -0.38 -33.18 -5.66
CA LEU A 175 -0.97 -32.89 -4.35
C LEU A 175 -0.07 -31.91 -3.58
N MET A 176 -0.67 -30.87 -2.99
CA MET A 176 0.05 -29.85 -2.24
C MET A 176 0.43 -30.33 -0.84
N LEU A 177 1.60 -29.93 -0.37
CA LEU A 177 2.05 -30.08 1.01
C LEU A 177 2.90 -28.87 1.40
N GLY A 178 2.69 -28.31 2.59
CA GLY A 178 3.48 -27.17 3.07
C GLY A 178 4.62 -27.59 4.01
N TYR A 179 5.67 -26.77 4.09
CA TYR A 179 6.68 -26.93 5.15
C TYR A 179 6.11 -26.70 6.55
N SER A 180 4.98 -25.98 6.68
CA SER A 180 4.19 -25.89 7.91
C SER A 180 3.69 -27.25 8.39
N ASP A 181 3.26 -28.13 7.48
CA ASP A 181 2.88 -29.51 7.80
C ASP A 181 4.09 -30.34 8.23
N ILE A 182 5.24 -30.15 7.57
CA ILE A 182 6.50 -30.82 7.96
C ILE A 182 6.91 -30.41 9.38
N LEU A 183 6.88 -29.11 9.68
CA LEU A 183 7.21 -28.58 11.00
C LEU A 183 6.31 -29.23 12.07
N ALA A 184 5.00 -29.27 11.85
CA ALA A 184 4.05 -29.89 12.77
C ALA A 184 4.33 -31.40 13.00
N ILE A 185 4.75 -32.13 11.96
CA ILE A 185 5.15 -33.55 12.10
C ILE A 185 6.39 -33.68 12.99
N LEU A 186 7.39 -32.81 12.80
CA LEU A 186 8.65 -32.82 13.55
C LEU A 186 8.43 -32.43 15.02
N GLU A 187 7.63 -31.40 15.28
CA GLU A 187 7.25 -31.00 16.64
C GLU A 187 6.52 -32.14 17.37
N GLN A 188 5.53 -32.76 16.70
CA GLN A 188 4.84 -33.92 17.27
C GLN A 188 5.81 -35.07 17.54
N LEU A 189 6.76 -35.31 16.65
CA LEU A 189 7.79 -36.34 16.80
C LEU A 189 8.69 -36.08 18.02
N LEU A 190 9.18 -34.85 18.17
CA LEU A 190 10.02 -34.43 19.29
C LEU A 190 9.29 -34.53 20.63
N GLU A 191 8.01 -34.13 20.67
CA GLU A 191 7.21 -34.19 21.89
C GLU A 191 6.87 -35.64 22.29
N THR A 192 6.37 -36.45 21.34
CA THR A 192 5.83 -37.78 21.65
C THR A 192 6.89 -38.88 21.80
N ARG A 193 8.10 -38.68 21.28
CA ARG A 193 9.16 -39.70 21.28
C ARG A 193 10.44 -39.30 22.02
N LYS A 194 10.42 -38.17 22.74
CA LYS A 194 11.58 -37.63 23.45
C LYS A 194 12.37 -38.66 24.26
N GLU A 195 11.67 -39.47 25.06
CA GLU A 195 12.29 -40.45 25.95
C GLU A 195 12.86 -41.69 25.24
N TYR A 196 12.42 -41.95 24.01
CA TYR A 196 12.79 -43.15 23.23
C TYR A 196 13.71 -42.85 22.05
N MET A 197 14.03 -41.57 21.83
CA MET A 197 14.88 -41.12 20.73
C MET A 197 16.33 -40.99 21.20
N ASN A 198 17.27 -41.36 20.34
CA ASN A 198 18.68 -41.08 20.59
C ASN A 198 18.90 -39.56 20.72
N ALA A 199 19.64 -39.13 21.74
CA ALA A 199 19.86 -37.72 22.03
C ALA A 199 20.47 -36.93 20.85
N HIS A 200 21.38 -37.53 20.08
CA HIS A 200 21.98 -36.86 18.91
C HIS A 200 20.99 -36.70 17.77
N ILE A 201 20.13 -37.68 17.55
CA ILE A 201 19.05 -37.62 16.55
C ILE A 201 18.02 -36.57 16.97
N HIS A 202 17.64 -36.57 18.25
CA HIS A 202 16.76 -35.54 18.81
C HIS A 202 17.36 -34.16 18.60
N SER A 203 18.62 -33.93 18.99
CA SER A 203 19.27 -32.63 18.79
C SER A 203 19.30 -32.23 17.32
N PHE A 204 19.65 -33.15 16.41
CA PHE A 204 19.68 -32.86 14.98
C PHE A 204 18.31 -32.44 14.43
N ILE A 205 17.25 -33.16 14.81
CA ILE A 205 15.88 -32.83 14.42
C ILE A 205 15.46 -31.49 15.03
N SER A 206 15.75 -31.24 16.31
CA SER A 206 15.47 -29.94 16.93
C SER A 206 16.15 -28.79 16.20
N TYR A 207 17.43 -28.93 15.84
CA TYR A 207 18.11 -27.89 15.04
C TYR A 207 17.50 -27.71 13.65
N TYR A 208 16.93 -28.75 13.06
CA TYR A 208 16.25 -28.62 11.77
C TYR A 208 14.88 -27.96 11.92
N THR A 209 14.11 -28.33 12.96
CA THR A 209 12.87 -27.66 13.37
C THR A 209 13.12 -26.17 13.56
N ASP A 210 14.20 -25.79 14.26
CA ASP A 210 14.60 -24.39 14.46
C ASP A 210 14.77 -23.63 13.13
N ILE A 211 15.38 -24.25 12.10
CA ILE A 211 15.53 -23.63 10.78
C ILE A 211 14.18 -23.42 10.11
N LEU A 212 13.30 -24.42 10.18
CA LEU A 212 11.97 -24.32 9.58
C LEU A 212 11.13 -23.26 10.28
N GLU A 213 11.16 -23.20 11.62
CA GLU A 213 10.50 -22.15 12.41
C GLU A 213 10.93 -20.75 11.96
N ASP A 214 12.23 -20.54 11.76
CA ASP A 214 12.82 -19.25 11.38
C ASP A 214 12.48 -18.83 9.94
N GLN A 215 12.25 -19.79 9.04
CA GLN A 215 11.94 -19.54 7.63
C GLN A 215 10.44 -19.45 7.38
N LEU A 216 9.65 -20.19 8.16
CA LEU A 216 8.19 -20.14 8.19
C LEU A 216 7.68 -18.98 9.08
N VAL A 217 8.50 -17.98 9.44
CA VAL A 217 8.12 -16.87 10.33
C VAL A 217 7.01 -16.02 9.71
N GLU A 218 5.79 -16.54 9.82
CA GLU A 218 4.60 -15.89 10.32
C GLU A 218 4.41 -16.28 11.80
N ASN A 219 5.46 -16.23 12.61
CA ASN A 219 5.27 -16.39 14.04
C ASN A 219 4.61 -15.10 14.55
N GLU A 220 3.27 -15.05 14.52
CA GLU A 220 2.46 -13.94 15.04
C GLU A 220 2.95 -13.49 16.42
N LYS A 221 3.47 -14.43 17.23
CA LYS A 221 4.04 -14.17 18.55
C LYS A 221 5.37 -13.42 18.47
N LEU A 222 6.35 -13.87 17.68
CA LEU A 222 7.64 -13.16 17.53
C LEU A 222 7.46 -11.80 16.86
N ASN A 223 6.56 -11.71 15.88
CA ASN A 223 6.20 -10.45 15.24
C ASN A 223 5.54 -9.49 16.25
N ALA A 224 4.62 -9.97 17.09
CA ALA A 224 4.03 -9.15 18.14
C ALA A 224 5.08 -8.65 19.15
N ILE A 225 5.99 -9.53 19.58
CA ILE A 225 7.10 -9.18 20.48
C ILE A 225 8.02 -8.14 19.81
N GLY A 226 8.46 -8.38 18.57
CA GLY A 226 9.31 -7.46 17.82
C GLY A 226 8.63 -6.10 17.58
N MET A 227 7.33 -6.10 17.33
CA MET A 227 6.51 -4.90 17.19
C MET A 227 6.43 -4.09 18.48
N ASP A 228 6.16 -4.76 19.61
CA ASP A 228 6.09 -4.13 20.92
C ASP A 228 7.45 -3.56 21.35
N LEU A 229 8.54 -4.29 21.09
CA LEU A 229 9.90 -3.82 21.31
C LEU A 229 10.23 -2.60 20.44
N TYR A 230 9.89 -2.62 19.14
CA TYR A 230 10.12 -1.47 18.28
C TYR A 230 9.30 -0.26 18.73
N ARG A 231 8.05 -0.47 19.17
CA ARG A 231 7.21 0.61 19.72
C ARG A 231 7.83 1.24 20.97
N ASN A 232 8.30 0.41 21.90
CA ASN A 232 8.78 0.88 23.19
C ASN A 232 10.23 1.42 23.14
N HIS A 233 11.04 0.94 22.18
CA HIS A 233 12.48 1.20 22.11
C HIS A 233 12.96 1.70 20.74
N LYS A 234 12.08 2.32 19.96
CA LYS A 234 12.32 2.81 18.59
C LYS A 234 13.68 3.51 18.42
N GLU A 235 13.96 4.47 19.29
CA GLU A 235 15.17 5.30 19.20
C GLU A 235 16.45 4.48 19.37
N ALA A 236 16.44 3.49 20.26
CA ALA A 236 17.56 2.58 20.46
C ALA A 236 17.75 1.64 19.27
N VAL A 237 16.66 1.05 18.76
CA VAL A 237 16.68 0.13 17.62
C VAL A 237 17.14 0.86 16.36
N ASP A 238 16.56 2.02 16.03
CA ASP A 238 16.93 2.81 14.85
C ASP A 238 18.39 3.27 14.93
N LEU A 239 18.86 3.67 16.14
CA LEU A 239 20.27 4.02 16.37
C LEU A 239 21.20 2.84 16.10
N LEU A 240 20.97 1.69 16.75
CA LEU A 240 21.84 0.52 16.60
C LEU A 240 21.82 -0.01 15.16
N HIS A 241 20.65 -0.12 14.54
CA HIS A 241 20.51 -0.57 13.16
C HIS A 241 21.23 0.36 12.16
N SER A 242 21.28 1.67 12.42
CA SER A 242 22.01 2.62 11.56
C SER A 242 23.52 2.32 11.47
N LEU A 243 24.09 1.65 12.49
CA LEU A 243 25.51 1.31 12.57
C LEU A 243 25.92 0.17 11.63
N ARG A 244 24.96 -0.50 10.98
CA ARG A 244 25.24 -1.57 10.00
C ARG A 244 26.14 -1.15 8.83
N LEU A 245 26.18 0.15 8.52
CA LEU A 245 26.99 0.74 7.46
C LEU A 245 28.34 1.29 7.96
N THR A 246 28.61 1.22 9.27
CA THR A 246 29.81 1.81 9.88
C THR A 246 31.04 0.91 9.64
N PRO A 247 32.15 1.44 9.10
CA PRO A 247 33.38 0.68 8.88
C PRO A 247 34.00 0.14 10.18
N VAL A 248 34.66 -1.01 10.08
CA VAL A 248 35.26 -1.75 11.21
C VAL A 248 36.29 -0.94 11.99
N GLU A 249 36.94 0.02 11.35
CA GLU A 249 38.05 0.80 11.92
C GLU A 249 37.65 1.78 13.03
N LYS A 250 36.35 1.95 13.29
CA LYS A 250 35.80 2.78 14.38
C LYS A 250 34.95 1.93 15.33
N GLU A 251 35.58 0.99 16.03
CA GLU A 251 34.89 0.16 17.00
C GLU A 251 34.68 0.91 18.31
N ASP A 252 33.43 1.26 18.58
CA ASP A 252 32.95 1.74 19.88
C ASP A 252 31.94 0.76 20.48
N ILE A 253 31.53 1.03 21.73
CA ILE A 253 30.63 0.14 22.47
C ILE A 253 29.32 -0.09 21.70
N LEU A 254 28.76 0.93 21.05
CA LEU A 254 27.48 0.82 20.33
C LEU A 254 27.61 -0.08 19.10
N LEU A 255 28.71 0.05 18.34
CA LEU A 255 28.97 -0.83 17.21
C LEU A 255 29.16 -2.29 17.66
N SER A 256 29.85 -2.50 18.78
CA SER A 256 30.01 -3.85 19.35
C SER A 256 28.69 -4.45 19.85
N THR A 257 27.80 -3.62 20.42
CA THR A 257 26.45 -4.02 20.83
C THR A 257 25.61 -4.41 19.62
N TYR A 258 25.58 -3.58 18.57
CA TYR A 258 24.84 -3.91 17.35
C TYR A 258 25.33 -5.23 16.74
N ARG A 259 26.65 -5.42 16.63
CA ARG A 259 27.23 -6.66 16.06
C ARG A 259 26.87 -7.92 16.84
N ARG A 260 26.78 -7.81 18.16
CA ARG A 260 26.44 -8.94 19.03
C ARG A 260 24.98 -9.36 18.87
N HIS A 261 24.09 -8.38 18.66
CA HIS A 261 22.64 -8.59 18.64
C HIS A 261 22.05 -8.28 17.25
N LYS A 262 22.83 -8.54 16.20
CA LYS A 262 22.55 -8.03 14.85
C LYS A 262 21.22 -8.54 14.34
N GLU A 263 21.04 -9.86 14.37
CA GLU A 263 19.86 -10.55 13.86
C GLU A 263 18.60 -10.07 14.57
N THR A 264 18.66 -9.96 15.90
CA THR A 264 17.59 -9.43 16.76
C THR A 264 17.21 -8.00 16.40
N ILE A 265 18.21 -7.11 16.28
CA ILE A 265 17.98 -5.69 15.98
C ILE A 265 17.45 -5.52 14.55
N ASP A 266 18.02 -6.24 13.59
CA ASP A 266 17.57 -6.22 12.19
C ASP A 266 16.13 -6.74 12.08
N PHE A 267 15.77 -7.80 12.80
CA PHE A 267 14.40 -8.33 12.88
C PHE A 267 13.42 -7.30 13.47
N ILE A 268 13.70 -6.79 14.67
CA ILE A 268 12.85 -5.78 15.33
C ILE A 268 12.65 -4.57 14.41
N LYS A 269 13.72 -4.14 13.72
CA LYS A 269 13.65 -3.05 12.75
C LYS A 269 12.78 -3.38 11.55
N SER A 270 12.87 -4.60 11.02
CA SER A 270 12.09 -5.05 9.86
C SER A 270 10.58 -5.08 10.15
N VAL A 271 10.19 -5.59 11.32
CA VAL A 271 8.80 -5.59 11.80
C VAL A 271 8.34 -4.16 12.08
N GLY A 272 9.20 -3.36 12.72
CA GLY A 272 8.95 -1.94 12.94
C GLY A 272 8.79 -1.11 11.66
N ASP A 273 9.35 -1.57 10.54
CA ASP A 273 9.14 -0.97 9.22
C ASP A 273 7.86 -1.48 8.55
N SER A 274 7.30 -2.64 8.95
CA SER A 274 6.10 -3.26 8.36
C SER A 274 4.75 -2.78 8.92
N ILE A 275 4.75 -1.97 9.99
CA ILE A 275 3.54 -1.45 10.67
C ILE A 275 2.52 -0.86 9.69
N LEU A 276 2.99 -0.03 8.76
CA LEU A 276 2.13 0.62 7.78
C LEU A 276 1.59 -0.36 6.73
N LYS A 277 2.36 -1.40 6.39
CA LYS A 277 1.90 -2.53 5.55
C LYS A 277 0.76 -3.26 6.26
N GLU A 278 0.93 -3.63 7.52
CA GLU A 278 -0.08 -4.36 8.29
C GLU A 278 -1.36 -3.53 8.49
N ALA A 279 -1.23 -2.24 8.79
CA ALA A 279 -2.38 -1.34 8.88
C ALA A 279 -3.14 -1.26 7.56
N PHE A 280 -2.42 -1.24 6.44
CA PHE A 280 -3.02 -1.23 5.11
C PHE A 280 -3.70 -2.55 4.77
N LEU A 281 -3.11 -3.70 5.08
CA LEU A 281 -3.75 -5.02 4.90
C LEU A 281 -5.05 -5.11 5.71
N LYS A 282 -5.05 -4.64 6.96
CA LYS A 282 -6.26 -4.57 7.78
C LYS A 282 -7.35 -3.68 7.16
N PHE A 283 -6.96 -2.55 6.59
CA PHE A 283 -7.85 -1.68 5.82
C PHE A 283 -8.40 -2.38 4.56
N ALA A 284 -7.54 -2.99 3.73
CA ALA A 284 -7.95 -3.65 2.48
C ALA A 284 -8.87 -4.86 2.74
N ARG A 285 -8.57 -5.70 3.75
CA ARG A 285 -9.42 -6.83 4.18
C ARG A 285 -10.82 -6.37 4.59
N LYS A 286 -10.94 -5.22 5.27
CA LYS A 286 -12.24 -4.65 5.65
C LYS A 286 -13.11 -4.33 4.43
N HIS A 287 -12.50 -3.88 3.34
CA HIS A 287 -13.19 -3.58 2.07
C HIS A 287 -13.35 -4.80 1.16
N LYS A 288 -12.79 -5.96 1.53
CA LYS A 288 -12.78 -7.19 0.72
C LYS A 288 -12.21 -6.96 -0.68
N TRP A 289 -11.15 -6.16 -0.77
CA TRP A 289 -10.49 -5.91 -2.04
C TRP A 289 -9.72 -7.14 -2.53
N PRO A 290 -9.84 -7.51 -3.82
CA PRO A 290 -8.96 -8.47 -4.45
C PRO A 290 -7.49 -8.03 -4.37
N GLU A 291 -6.57 -8.99 -4.20
CA GLU A 291 -5.14 -8.69 -4.02
C GLU A 291 -4.51 -7.97 -5.21
N HIS A 292 -5.02 -8.22 -6.43
CA HIS A 292 -4.53 -7.56 -7.65
C HIS A 292 -4.85 -6.06 -7.72
N LEU A 293 -5.70 -5.52 -6.82
CA LEU A 293 -6.05 -4.10 -6.78
C LEU A 293 -5.19 -3.30 -5.80
N TYR A 294 -4.25 -3.91 -5.09
CA TYR A 294 -3.38 -3.16 -4.18
C TYR A 294 -1.95 -3.71 -4.09
N THR A 295 -1.07 -2.90 -3.51
CA THR A 295 0.25 -3.34 -3.04
C THR A 295 0.46 -2.84 -1.62
N ALA A 296 0.62 -3.77 -0.68
CA ALA A 296 0.85 -3.47 0.74
C ALA A 296 2.33 -3.15 1.03
N HIS A 297 2.86 -2.12 0.36
CA HIS A 297 4.25 -1.69 0.55
C HIS A 297 4.45 -1.05 1.93
N PHE A 298 5.52 -1.40 2.63
CA PHE A 298 5.78 -1.01 4.01
C PHE A 298 5.98 0.51 4.25
N ARG A 299 6.27 1.30 3.20
CA ARG A 299 6.37 2.78 3.29
C ARG A 299 5.26 3.54 2.57
N THR A 300 4.74 2.94 1.51
CA THR A 300 3.90 3.63 0.52
C THR A 300 2.87 2.66 -0.05
N PRO A 301 2.02 2.06 0.81
CA PRO A 301 1.02 1.14 0.31
C PRO A 301 0.05 1.88 -0.61
N ASN A 302 -0.44 1.18 -1.62
CA ASN A 302 -1.20 1.78 -2.70
C ASN A 302 -2.31 0.86 -3.18
N PHE A 303 -3.33 1.44 -3.79
CA PHE A 303 -4.49 0.72 -4.30
C PHE A 303 -5.07 1.38 -5.56
N LEU A 304 -5.90 0.61 -6.22
CA LEU A 304 -6.66 0.93 -7.41
C LEU A 304 -8.15 0.74 -7.11
N GLU A 305 -8.99 1.65 -7.60
CA GLU A 305 -10.42 1.35 -7.70
C GLU A 305 -10.66 0.39 -8.86
N PRO A 306 -11.65 -0.53 -8.78
CA PRO A 306 -11.94 -1.50 -9.83
C PRO A 306 -12.11 -0.84 -11.22
N VAL A 307 -12.83 0.29 -11.28
CA VAL A 307 -13.06 1.03 -12.53
C VAL A 307 -11.75 1.55 -13.15
N TRP A 308 -10.75 1.87 -12.33
CA TRP A 308 -9.45 2.33 -12.82
C TRP A 308 -8.62 1.18 -13.38
N PHE A 309 -8.74 0.00 -12.79
CA PHE A 309 -8.03 -1.20 -13.20
C PHE A 309 -8.52 -1.71 -14.56
N ASP A 310 -9.82 -1.67 -14.81
CA ASP A 310 -10.44 -2.26 -16.01
C ASP A 310 -10.23 -1.47 -17.31
N HIS A 311 -9.94 -0.16 -17.21
CA HIS A 311 -10.02 0.73 -18.38
C HIS A 311 -8.69 1.03 -19.08
N TYR A 312 -7.59 1.12 -18.32
CA TYR A 312 -6.26 1.44 -18.86
C TYR A 312 -5.31 0.28 -18.58
N GLY A 313 -4.82 -0.38 -19.62
CA GLY A 313 -3.89 -1.50 -19.52
C GLY A 313 -2.43 -1.12 -19.77
N GLU A 314 -1.55 -2.12 -19.82
CA GLU A 314 -0.11 -1.93 -20.06
C GLU A 314 0.21 -1.19 -21.36
N ASN A 315 -0.58 -1.45 -22.42
CA ASN A 315 -0.37 -0.84 -23.73
C ASN A 315 -0.71 0.67 -23.77
N ASP A 316 -1.39 1.17 -22.75
CA ASP A 316 -1.79 2.58 -22.65
C ASP A 316 -0.73 3.43 -21.92
N LEU A 317 0.37 2.82 -21.46
CA LEU A 317 1.37 3.43 -20.60
C LEU A 317 2.67 3.76 -21.34
N ARG A 318 3.27 4.88 -20.96
CA ARG A 318 4.63 5.27 -21.34
C ARG A 318 5.70 4.49 -20.59
N LYS A 319 5.37 4.04 -19.38
CA LYS A 319 6.25 3.33 -18.44
C LYS A 319 5.45 2.34 -17.60
N ASN A 320 6.04 1.18 -17.34
CA ASN A 320 5.41 0.10 -16.58
C ASN A 320 5.61 0.30 -15.07
N TRP A 321 5.08 1.40 -14.53
CA TRP A 321 5.05 1.73 -13.09
C TRP A 321 3.59 1.73 -12.61
N TRP A 322 3.35 1.86 -11.30
CA TRP A 322 2.00 2.02 -10.72
C TRP A 322 1.05 0.85 -11.00
N MET A 323 1.51 -0.37 -10.73
CA MET A 323 0.75 -1.60 -10.98
C MET A 323 0.31 -1.72 -12.44
N ASN A 324 1.03 -1.07 -13.36
CA ASN A 324 0.71 -0.98 -14.77
C ASN A 324 -0.69 -0.41 -15.04
N ARG A 325 -1.08 0.66 -14.35
CA ARG A 325 -2.37 1.35 -14.55
C ARG A 325 -2.23 2.86 -14.64
N GLY A 326 -3.26 3.51 -15.19
CA GLY A 326 -3.28 4.95 -15.48
C GLY A 326 -3.68 5.87 -14.33
N LEU A 327 -4.18 5.32 -13.23
CA LEU A 327 -4.53 6.02 -11.99
C LEU A 327 -4.12 5.18 -10.80
N ILE A 328 -3.73 5.81 -9.70
CA ILE A 328 -3.34 5.11 -8.48
C ILE A 328 -3.54 5.99 -7.23
N ALA A 329 -3.95 5.36 -6.12
CA ALA A 329 -4.05 5.99 -4.81
C ALA A 329 -2.96 5.48 -3.87
N TRP A 330 -2.36 6.37 -3.07
CA TRP A 330 -1.27 6.04 -2.14
C TRP A 330 -1.62 6.50 -0.74
N PHE A 331 -1.31 5.65 0.24
CA PHE A 331 -1.05 6.10 1.60
C PHE A 331 0.46 6.29 1.79
N GLU A 332 0.88 7.36 2.44
CA GLU A 332 2.28 7.54 2.83
C GLU A 332 2.42 8.40 4.08
N ARG A 333 3.51 8.17 4.82
CA ARG A 333 3.89 9.03 5.93
C ARG A 333 4.44 10.36 5.43
N ALA A 334 3.87 11.46 5.91
CA ALA A 334 4.34 12.81 5.66
C ALA A 334 4.52 13.54 7.00
N GLY A 335 5.70 13.35 7.62
CA GLY A 335 5.99 13.85 8.97
C GLY A 335 5.21 13.07 10.03
N ASP A 336 4.37 13.78 10.76
CA ASP A 336 3.47 13.26 11.79
C ASP A 336 2.12 12.78 11.23
N ARG A 337 1.82 13.01 9.94
CA ARG A 337 0.51 12.72 9.32
C ARG A 337 0.57 11.57 8.33
N LEU A 338 -0.48 10.76 8.31
CA LEU A 338 -0.77 9.82 7.24
C LEU A 338 -1.50 10.55 6.12
N LYS A 339 -0.97 10.45 4.90
CA LYS A 339 -1.48 11.17 3.74
C LYS A 339 -2.07 10.19 2.73
N LEU A 340 -3.26 10.51 2.24
CA LEU A 340 -3.89 9.88 1.08
C LEU A 340 -3.74 10.80 -0.14
N ARG A 341 -3.18 10.29 -1.24
CA ARG A 341 -3.05 11.03 -2.51
C ARG A 341 -3.47 10.18 -3.69
N VAL A 342 -3.97 10.83 -4.75
CA VAL A 342 -4.32 10.17 -6.03
C VAL A 342 -3.60 10.85 -7.17
N GLU A 343 -3.05 10.05 -8.09
CA GLU A 343 -2.26 10.51 -9.23
C GLU A 343 -2.75 9.86 -10.53
N VAL A 344 -2.67 10.61 -11.64
CA VAL A 344 -3.00 10.20 -13.00
C VAL A 344 -1.72 10.17 -13.84
N GLY A 345 -1.46 9.05 -14.50
CA GLY A 345 -0.21 8.72 -15.18
C GLY A 345 0.11 7.23 -15.02
N PRO A 346 1.24 6.71 -15.53
CA PRO A 346 2.05 7.28 -16.59
C PRO A 346 1.45 6.96 -17.98
N LEU A 347 0.16 7.25 -18.17
CA LEU A 347 -0.55 7.11 -19.44
C LEU A 347 0.13 7.85 -20.60
N GLU A 348 -0.06 7.34 -21.81
CA GLU A 348 0.28 8.04 -23.05
C GLU A 348 -0.34 9.43 -23.11
N HIS A 349 0.34 10.36 -23.81
CA HIS A 349 0.04 11.79 -23.72
C HIS A 349 -1.45 12.07 -23.93
N GLU A 350 -1.98 11.54 -25.03
CA GLU A 350 -3.32 11.82 -25.51
C GLU A 350 -4.36 11.26 -24.55
N LEU A 351 -4.15 10.03 -24.05
CA LEU A 351 -5.02 9.38 -23.08
C LEU A 351 -5.02 10.14 -21.75
N ARG A 352 -3.83 10.52 -21.26
CA ARG A 352 -3.68 11.33 -20.05
C ARG A 352 -4.40 12.66 -20.17
N VAL A 353 -4.19 13.39 -21.27
CA VAL A 353 -4.84 14.69 -21.52
C VAL A 353 -6.36 14.54 -21.60
N ARG A 354 -6.86 13.52 -22.31
CA ARG A 354 -8.29 13.22 -22.40
C ARG A 354 -8.92 12.98 -21.03
N LEU A 355 -8.27 12.18 -20.18
CA LEU A 355 -8.73 11.92 -18.82
C LEU A 355 -8.70 13.20 -17.96
N LEU A 356 -7.62 13.97 -18.01
CA LEU A 356 -7.49 15.22 -17.24
C LEU A 356 -8.53 16.26 -17.66
N ARG A 357 -8.84 16.36 -18.96
CA ARG A 357 -9.92 17.23 -19.45
C ARG A 357 -11.29 16.71 -19.00
N GLY A 358 -11.52 15.40 -19.04
CA GLY A 358 -12.73 14.77 -18.50
C GLY A 358 -12.95 15.07 -17.01
N LEU A 359 -11.87 15.05 -16.21
CA LEU A 359 -11.90 15.45 -14.80
C LEU A 359 -12.17 16.95 -14.62
N ALA A 360 -11.47 17.80 -15.38
CA ALA A 360 -11.62 19.26 -15.29
C ALA A 360 -13.03 19.74 -15.68
N ALA A 361 -13.60 19.11 -16.71
CA ALA A 361 -14.96 19.34 -17.15
C ALA A 361 -16.02 19.02 -16.08
N ARG A 362 -15.69 18.16 -15.12
CA ARG A 362 -16.55 17.81 -13.99
C ARG A 362 -16.23 18.62 -12.72
N GLY A 363 -15.47 19.69 -12.86
CA GLY A 363 -15.22 20.66 -11.79
C GLY A 363 -13.94 20.45 -10.99
N LEU A 364 -13.06 19.51 -11.39
CA LEU A 364 -11.77 19.33 -10.72
C LEU A 364 -10.76 20.39 -11.16
N ASP A 365 -10.07 21.03 -10.20
CA ASP A 365 -9.05 22.06 -10.47
C ASP A 365 -7.75 21.42 -10.96
N ILE A 366 -7.54 21.39 -12.28
CA ILE A 366 -6.33 20.87 -12.94
C ILE A 366 -5.49 22.04 -13.46
N LYS A 367 -4.20 22.07 -13.11
CA LYS A 367 -3.25 23.10 -13.55
C LYS A 367 -2.94 22.98 -15.05
N GLU A 368 -2.71 24.10 -15.74
CA GLU A 368 -2.35 24.12 -17.16
C GLU A 368 -1.12 23.26 -17.50
N GLN A 369 -0.07 23.30 -16.66
CA GLN A 369 1.15 22.49 -16.88
C GLN A 369 0.87 20.98 -16.88
N ALA A 370 -0.24 20.53 -16.29
CA ALA A 370 -0.61 19.12 -16.28
C ALA A 370 -0.91 18.59 -17.69
N PHE A 371 -1.32 19.46 -18.62
CA PHE A 371 -1.63 19.09 -20.01
C PHE A 371 -0.40 19.08 -20.93
N GLU A 372 0.78 19.45 -20.44
CA GLU A 372 2.01 19.39 -21.22
C GLU A 372 2.49 17.94 -21.41
N GLU A 373 3.11 17.65 -22.55
CA GLU A 373 3.62 16.31 -22.88
C GLU A 373 4.77 15.86 -21.98
N SER A 374 5.57 16.82 -21.51
CA SER A 374 6.67 16.63 -20.55
C SER A 374 6.19 16.11 -19.20
N SER A 375 4.96 16.43 -18.79
CA SER A 375 4.39 16.00 -17.53
C SER A 375 4.07 14.51 -17.56
N GLN A 376 4.80 13.73 -16.77
CA GLN A 376 4.63 12.27 -16.70
C GLN A 376 3.39 11.88 -15.88
N TYR A 377 3.03 12.71 -14.90
CA TYR A 377 1.88 12.47 -14.05
C TYR A 377 1.29 13.74 -13.46
N THR A 378 0.05 13.64 -12.96
CA THR A 378 -0.67 14.73 -12.27
C THR A 378 -1.25 14.23 -10.98
N ARG A 379 -0.94 14.90 -9.87
CA ARG A 379 -1.67 14.70 -8.62
C ARG A 379 -3.01 15.41 -8.66
N ILE A 380 -4.09 14.64 -8.48
CA ILE A 380 -5.47 15.13 -8.56
C ILE A 380 -6.15 15.22 -7.19
N TYR A 381 -5.58 14.59 -6.17
CA TYR A 381 -6.08 14.66 -4.80
C TYR A 381 -4.96 14.51 -3.77
N MET A 382 -5.15 15.17 -2.63
CA MET A 382 -4.31 15.03 -1.44
C MET A 382 -5.10 15.44 -0.20
N ASP A 383 -5.12 14.56 0.79
CA ASP A 383 -5.56 14.89 2.15
C ASP A 383 -4.69 14.13 3.16
N ALA A 384 -4.62 14.63 4.39
CA ALA A 384 -3.80 14.04 5.43
C ALA A 384 -4.45 14.18 6.80
N ASP A 385 -4.17 13.21 7.66
CA ASP A 385 -4.69 13.17 9.01
C ASP A 385 -3.65 12.55 9.96
N ALA A 386 -3.73 12.89 11.25
CA ALA A 386 -2.73 12.48 12.23
C ALA A 386 -3.19 11.21 12.98
N PRO A 387 -2.39 10.12 12.98
CA PRO A 387 -2.57 9.05 13.94
C PRO A 387 -2.19 9.51 15.36
N GLU A 388 -2.73 8.82 16.35
CA GLU A 388 -2.33 8.89 17.75
C GLU A 388 -0.94 8.24 17.94
N SER A 389 -0.66 7.14 17.22
CA SER A 389 0.66 6.50 17.20
C SER A 389 0.97 5.89 15.83
N TRP A 390 2.22 6.03 15.38
CA TRP A 390 2.72 5.38 14.16
C TRP A 390 3.06 3.91 14.38
N GLU A 391 2.97 3.46 15.63
CA GLU A 391 3.30 2.14 16.11
C GLU A 391 2.03 1.33 16.45
N ASP A 392 0.84 1.87 16.20
CA ASP A 392 -0.45 1.20 16.36
C ASP A 392 -1.09 0.91 14.98
N VAL A 393 -1.09 -0.38 14.62
CA VAL A 393 -1.68 -0.91 13.39
C VAL A 393 -3.18 -0.57 13.30
N SER A 394 -3.91 -0.67 14.41
CA SER A 394 -5.37 -0.45 14.44
C SER A 394 -5.70 1.03 14.30
N ASP A 395 -4.91 1.88 14.93
CA ASP A 395 -5.06 3.32 14.78
C ASP A 395 -4.78 3.76 13.34
N LEU A 396 -3.65 3.36 12.75
CA LEU A 396 -3.34 3.68 11.35
C LEU A 396 -4.41 3.18 10.38
N ALA A 397 -4.93 1.95 10.56
CA ALA A 397 -6.02 1.42 9.75
C ALA A 397 -7.30 2.25 9.88
N ARG A 398 -7.61 2.74 11.09
CA ARG A 398 -8.73 3.66 11.35
C ARG A 398 -8.53 5.02 10.68
N ILE A 399 -7.32 5.55 10.65
CA ILE A 399 -6.99 6.79 9.93
C ILE A 399 -7.14 6.60 8.42
N MET A 400 -6.66 5.48 7.87
CA MET A 400 -6.85 5.13 6.45
C MET A 400 -8.34 5.10 6.10
N GLU A 401 -9.14 4.43 6.93
CA GLU A 401 -10.59 4.39 6.76
C GLU A 401 -11.22 5.79 6.80
N ARG A 402 -10.82 6.61 7.78
CA ARG A 402 -11.33 7.98 7.90
C ARG A 402 -11.00 8.81 6.67
N LEU A 403 -9.77 8.73 6.16
CA LEU A 403 -9.34 9.42 4.94
C LEU A 403 -10.11 8.93 3.70
N TYR A 404 -10.33 7.62 3.59
CA TYR A 404 -11.09 7.01 2.51
C TYR A 404 -12.56 7.46 2.54
N GLN A 405 -13.20 7.45 3.71
CA GLN A 405 -14.62 7.80 3.87
C GLN A 405 -14.91 9.31 3.83
N LYS A 406 -13.88 10.17 3.79
CA LYS A 406 -14.10 11.62 3.65
C LYS A 406 -14.86 11.90 2.36
N GLU A 407 -15.91 12.71 2.47
CA GLU A 407 -16.75 13.09 1.32
C GLU A 407 -15.95 13.69 0.16
N ALA A 408 -14.84 14.38 0.46
CA ALA A 408 -13.94 14.90 -0.56
C ALA A 408 -13.27 13.81 -1.40
N PHE A 409 -12.84 12.71 -0.77
CA PHE A 409 -12.28 11.56 -1.47
C PHE A 409 -13.37 10.79 -2.21
N GLN A 410 -14.52 10.55 -1.55
CA GLN A 410 -15.64 9.85 -2.17
C GLN A 410 -16.19 10.57 -3.41
N SER A 411 -16.24 11.91 -3.39
CA SER A 411 -16.60 12.68 -4.59
C SER A 411 -15.52 12.60 -5.67
N LEU A 412 -14.24 12.61 -5.31
CA LEU A 412 -13.17 12.35 -6.28
C LEU A 412 -13.34 10.98 -6.95
N LEU A 413 -13.62 9.92 -6.18
CA LEU A 413 -13.81 8.58 -6.74
C LEU A 413 -14.95 8.56 -7.78
N ARG A 414 -16.10 9.16 -7.46
CA ARG A 414 -17.23 9.28 -8.39
C ARG A 414 -16.85 10.02 -9.68
N LEU A 415 -16.20 11.18 -9.54
CA LEU A 415 -15.76 12.00 -10.67
C LEU A 415 -14.71 11.28 -11.52
N ALA A 416 -13.76 10.60 -10.89
CA ALA A 416 -12.70 9.86 -11.56
C ALA A 416 -13.26 8.64 -12.28
N ASN A 417 -14.11 7.84 -11.64
CA ASN A 417 -14.74 6.67 -12.27
C ASN A 417 -15.55 7.06 -13.51
N ASP A 418 -16.35 8.14 -13.43
CA ASP A 418 -17.10 8.65 -14.56
C ASP A 418 -16.19 9.21 -15.67
N ALA A 419 -15.13 9.93 -15.31
CA ALA A 419 -14.16 10.46 -16.28
C ALA A 419 -13.34 9.36 -16.97
N VAL A 420 -13.00 8.29 -16.26
CA VAL A 420 -12.31 7.11 -16.80
C VAL A 420 -13.16 6.45 -17.87
N ILE A 421 -14.44 6.17 -17.56
CA ILE A 421 -15.35 5.49 -18.51
C ILE A 421 -15.69 6.39 -19.70
N ASN A 422 -16.03 7.65 -19.45
CA ASN A 422 -16.69 8.50 -20.44
C ASN A 422 -15.78 9.57 -21.08
N GLY A 423 -14.59 9.81 -20.55
CA GLY A 423 -13.73 10.93 -20.96
C GLY A 423 -14.52 12.25 -21.00
N GLU A 424 -14.41 13.00 -22.09
CA GLU A 424 -15.15 14.24 -22.34
C GLU A 424 -16.57 14.04 -22.92
N VAL A 425 -16.90 12.83 -23.41
CA VAL A 425 -18.07 12.59 -24.27
C VAL A 425 -19.40 12.87 -23.56
N VAL A 426 -19.55 12.41 -22.31
CA VAL A 426 -20.77 12.67 -21.50
C VAL A 426 -20.86 14.13 -21.06
N VAL A 427 -19.73 14.83 -20.93
CA VAL A 427 -19.73 16.27 -20.59
C VAL A 427 -20.30 17.07 -21.74
N GLN A 428 -19.94 16.77 -23.00
CA GLN A 428 -20.47 17.50 -24.17
C GLN A 428 -22.01 17.52 -24.21
N ASN A 429 -22.66 16.45 -23.74
CA ASN A 429 -24.12 16.40 -23.58
C ASN A 429 -24.64 17.19 -22.36
N ARG A 430 -23.87 17.33 -21.28
CA ARG A 430 -24.18 18.20 -20.11
C ARG A 430 -23.95 19.70 -20.37
N VAL A 431 -23.23 20.07 -21.43
CA VAL A 431 -22.97 21.50 -21.78
C VAL A 431 -24.27 22.30 -21.92
N ALA A 432 -25.40 21.65 -22.24
CA ALA A 432 -26.72 22.29 -22.25
C ALA A 432 -27.10 22.95 -20.91
N ASP A 433 -26.68 22.39 -19.77
CA ASP A 433 -26.98 22.89 -18.42
C ASP A 433 -25.76 23.48 -17.67
N GLY A 434 -24.53 23.25 -18.12
CA GLY A 434 -23.27 23.71 -17.49
C GLY A 434 -22.80 22.85 -16.29
N THR A 435 -21.61 23.12 -15.75
CA THR A 435 -21.06 22.38 -14.59
C THR A 435 -21.87 22.62 -13.31
N PRO A 436 -21.81 21.75 -12.28
CA PRO A 436 -22.47 22.00 -11.00
C PRO A 436 -22.14 23.36 -10.39
N LEU A 437 -20.91 23.85 -10.58
CA LEU A 437 -20.49 25.18 -10.14
C LEU A 437 -21.15 26.31 -10.95
N GLU A 438 -21.30 26.14 -12.27
CA GLU A 438 -22.01 27.11 -13.13
C GLU A 438 -23.50 27.15 -12.81
N GLN A 439 -24.13 25.99 -12.63
CA GLN A 439 -25.52 25.87 -12.23
C GLN A 439 -25.75 26.53 -10.87
N ALA A 440 -24.91 26.21 -9.89
CA ALA A 440 -24.95 26.81 -8.56
C ALA A 440 -24.80 28.34 -8.63
N PHE A 441 -23.85 28.84 -9.44
CA PHE A 441 -23.64 30.27 -9.59
C PHE A 441 -24.82 30.96 -10.27
N ARG A 442 -25.41 30.39 -11.32
CA ARG A 442 -26.65 30.91 -11.95
C ARG A 442 -27.80 31.00 -10.94
N GLN A 443 -28.02 29.94 -10.16
CA GLN A 443 -29.06 29.93 -9.13
C GLN A 443 -28.76 30.94 -8.00
N PHE A 444 -27.50 31.10 -7.64
CA PHE A 444 -27.04 32.08 -6.67
C PHE A 444 -27.28 33.52 -7.18
N LEU A 445 -27.00 33.82 -8.45
CA LEU A 445 -27.31 35.09 -9.09
C LEU A 445 -28.83 35.36 -9.17
N GLY A 446 -29.66 34.31 -9.28
CA GLY A 446 -31.11 34.46 -9.17
C GLY A 446 -31.59 34.80 -7.74
N ALA A 447 -30.79 34.44 -6.73
CA ALA A 447 -31.11 34.68 -5.31
C ALA A 447 -30.48 35.98 -4.75
N LYS A 448 -29.52 36.58 -5.45
CA LYS A 448 -28.80 37.79 -5.06
C LYS A 448 -28.85 38.79 -6.20
N ASP A 449 -29.15 40.06 -5.91
CA ASP A 449 -29.30 41.11 -6.93
C ASP A 449 -27.93 41.59 -7.47
N ILE A 450 -27.21 40.71 -8.17
CA ILE A 450 -25.86 40.94 -8.69
C ILE A 450 -25.94 41.14 -10.19
N LEU A 451 -25.59 42.35 -10.63
CA LEU A 451 -25.69 42.76 -12.04
C LEU A 451 -24.39 42.58 -12.83
N HIS A 452 -23.23 42.62 -12.15
CA HIS A 452 -21.92 42.54 -12.78
C HIS A 452 -21.28 41.21 -12.42
N TYR A 453 -21.31 40.25 -13.35
CA TYR A 453 -20.76 38.91 -13.11
C TYR A 453 -20.24 38.26 -14.39
N GLN A 454 -19.43 37.23 -14.21
CA GLN A 454 -19.05 36.29 -15.27
C GLN A 454 -19.26 34.86 -14.77
N ILE A 455 -20.09 34.11 -15.49
CA ILE A 455 -20.26 32.68 -15.28
C ILE A 455 -19.03 31.99 -15.87
N HIS A 456 -18.35 31.19 -15.06
CA HIS A 456 -17.17 30.46 -15.48
C HIS A 456 -17.10 29.11 -14.77
N HIS A 457 -16.82 28.04 -15.52
CA HIS A 457 -16.78 26.66 -15.01
C HIS A 457 -15.80 26.40 -13.85
N ARG A 458 -14.76 27.23 -13.66
CA ARG A 458 -13.76 27.11 -12.56
C ARG A 458 -13.74 28.26 -11.57
N LEU A 459 -14.03 29.47 -12.04
CA LEU A 459 -13.76 30.73 -11.33
C LEU A 459 -14.88 31.75 -11.61
N PRO A 460 -16.14 31.40 -11.27
CA PRO A 460 -17.22 32.37 -11.39
C PRO A 460 -16.90 33.57 -10.50
N ASN A 461 -17.20 34.75 -11.03
CA ASN A 461 -16.82 36.00 -10.40
C ASN A 461 -17.91 37.06 -10.56
N PHE A 462 -17.89 38.03 -9.65
CA PHE A 462 -18.84 39.12 -9.63
C PHE A 462 -18.26 40.36 -8.98
N VAL A 463 -18.97 41.47 -9.15
CA VAL A 463 -18.66 42.77 -8.56
C VAL A 463 -19.93 43.32 -7.94
N GLU A 464 -19.86 43.72 -6.68
CA GLU A 464 -20.96 44.41 -6.00
C GLU A 464 -21.24 45.75 -6.69
N SER A 465 -22.51 46.13 -6.78
CA SER A 465 -22.91 47.37 -7.46
C SER A 465 -22.21 48.61 -6.88
N GLU A 466 -21.96 48.65 -5.57
CA GLU A 466 -21.26 49.74 -4.92
C GLU A 466 -19.77 49.81 -5.31
N TRP A 467 -19.16 48.70 -5.69
CA TRP A 467 -17.74 48.63 -6.05
C TRP A 467 -17.46 49.11 -7.48
N THR A 468 -18.50 49.44 -8.24
CA THR A 468 -18.37 49.91 -9.63
C THR A 468 -18.08 51.41 -9.75
N ARG A 469 -18.14 52.16 -8.64
CA ARG A 469 -18.14 53.64 -8.61
C ARG A 469 -16.75 54.25 -8.42
N PHE A 470 -15.74 53.72 -9.10
CA PHE A 470 -14.41 54.30 -9.08
C PHE A 470 -14.36 55.60 -9.92
N PRO A 471 -13.60 56.63 -9.48
CA PRO A 471 -13.41 57.83 -10.28
C PRO A 471 -12.49 57.60 -11.48
N ASP A 472 -12.59 58.51 -12.45
CA ASP A 472 -11.71 58.53 -13.62
C ASP A 472 -10.23 58.58 -13.19
N GLY A 473 -9.41 57.65 -13.71
CA GLY A 473 -8.01 57.48 -13.32
C GLY A 473 -7.68 56.08 -12.81
N TYR A 474 -8.67 55.36 -12.27
CA TYR A 474 -8.53 54.01 -11.74
C TYR A 474 -8.79 52.94 -12.82
N TRP A 475 -8.03 53.02 -13.91
CA TRP A 475 -8.20 52.15 -15.07
C TRP A 475 -7.47 50.82 -14.89
N LEU A 476 -8.08 49.74 -15.37
CA LEU A 476 -7.43 48.44 -15.35
C LEU A 476 -6.25 48.36 -16.32
N THR A 477 -5.20 47.67 -15.91
CA THR A 477 -4.02 47.40 -16.75
C THR A 477 -4.12 46.11 -17.55
N GLU A 478 -5.11 45.26 -17.29
CA GLU A 478 -5.29 43.96 -17.94
C GLU A 478 -6.76 43.70 -18.33
N LYS A 479 -6.96 42.95 -19.41
CA LYS A 479 -8.29 42.70 -20.01
C LYS A 479 -8.98 41.42 -19.53
N TYR A 480 -8.31 40.55 -18.79
CA TYR A 480 -8.87 39.27 -18.29
C TYR A 480 -9.71 39.41 -17.01
N TRP A 481 -9.90 40.65 -16.56
CA TRP A 481 -10.63 41.02 -15.35
C TRP A 481 -12.03 41.53 -15.71
N LEU A 482 -12.98 41.53 -14.77
CA LEU A 482 -14.38 41.92 -15.03
C LEU A 482 -14.59 43.44 -15.26
N GLY A 483 -13.54 44.19 -15.62
CA GLY A 483 -13.65 45.61 -15.92
C GLY A 483 -13.61 46.57 -14.72
N TYR A 484 -13.62 46.05 -13.48
CA TYR A 484 -13.63 46.85 -12.26
C TYR A 484 -12.40 46.63 -11.36
N PRO A 485 -11.89 47.66 -10.65
CA PRO A 485 -10.71 47.53 -9.79
C PRO A 485 -10.85 46.61 -8.58
N VAL A 486 -12.08 46.24 -8.20
CA VAL A 486 -12.36 45.28 -7.12
C VAL A 486 -13.24 44.18 -7.69
N ILE A 487 -12.92 42.92 -7.38
CA ILE A 487 -13.67 41.76 -7.84
C ILE A 487 -13.76 40.69 -6.75
N ALA A 488 -14.88 39.98 -6.73
CA ALA A 488 -15.08 38.80 -5.90
C ALA A 488 -15.06 37.52 -6.76
N TRP A 489 -14.34 36.50 -6.30
CA TRP A 489 -14.23 35.18 -6.95
C TRP A 489 -14.78 34.10 -6.04
N PHE A 490 -15.56 33.18 -6.61
CA PHE A 490 -15.75 31.87 -6.01
C PHE A 490 -14.75 30.88 -6.61
N ARG A 491 -14.02 30.17 -5.75
CA ARG A 491 -13.06 29.14 -6.15
C ARG A 491 -13.30 27.85 -5.40
N LEU A 492 -13.58 26.78 -6.14
CA LEU A 492 -13.71 25.44 -5.59
C LEU A 492 -12.35 24.73 -5.58
N ARG A 493 -11.97 24.12 -4.45
CA ARG A 493 -10.77 23.30 -4.33
C ARG A 493 -10.91 22.28 -3.20
N ASN A 494 -10.63 21.00 -3.46
CA ASN A 494 -10.66 19.92 -2.46
C ASN A 494 -11.94 19.94 -1.60
N SER A 495 -13.12 19.97 -2.25
CA SER A 495 -14.44 20.07 -1.60
C SER A 495 -14.68 21.29 -0.70
N THR A 496 -13.84 22.30 -0.82
CA THR A 496 -13.97 23.59 -0.13
C THR A 496 -14.25 24.68 -1.14
N LEU A 497 -15.31 25.45 -0.92
CA LEU A 497 -15.61 26.64 -1.69
C LEU A 497 -15.05 27.87 -0.98
N ARG A 498 -14.29 28.69 -1.69
CA ARG A 498 -13.69 29.91 -1.16
C ARG A 498 -14.22 31.13 -1.89
N LEU A 499 -14.64 32.14 -1.13
CA LEU A 499 -14.89 33.50 -1.60
C LEU A 499 -13.64 34.34 -1.40
N ILE A 500 -13.18 35.02 -2.44
CA ILE A 500 -11.94 35.81 -2.46
C ILE A 500 -12.28 37.20 -2.99
N ILE A 501 -11.83 38.27 -2.32
CA ILE A 501 -11.90 39.64 -2.87
C ILE A 501 -10.49 40.13 -3.17
N GLU A 502 -10.30 40.61 -4.40
CA GLU A 502 -9.03 41.08 -4.91
C GLU A 502 -9.15 42.49 -5.50
N VAL A 503 -8.10 43.28 -5.30
CA VAL A 503 -7.92 44.65 -5.80
C VAL A 503 -6.88 44.64 -6.93
N GLY A 504 -7.20 45.30 -8.04
CA GLY A 504 -6.37 45.40 -9.23
C GLY A 504 -7.07 44.77 -10.45
N PRO A 505 -6.36 44.56 -11.56
CA PRO A 505 -5.03 45.07 -11.82
C PRO A 505 -5.08 46.57 -12.17
N LEU A 506 -4.46 47.39 -11.34
CA LEU A 506 -4.37 48.84 -11.45
C LEU A 506 -2.90 49.25 -11.62
N PRO A 507 -2.58 50.45 -12.15
CA PRO A 507 -1.22 50.95 -12.10
C PRO A 507 -0.78 51.16 -10.64
N SER A 508 0.53 51.05 -10.39
CA SER A 508 1.09 50.93 -9.03
C SER A 508 0.69 52.07 -8.11
N ARG A 509 0.62 53.30 -8.61
CA ARG A 509 0.28 54.48 -7.82
C ARG A 509 -1.16 54.43 -7.33
N GLU A 510 -2.10 54.21 -8.23
CA GLU A 510 -3.54 54.15 -7.98
C GLU A 510 -3.87 52.96 -7.09
N ARG A 511 -3.25 51.80 -7.36
CA ARG A 511 -3.38 50.61 -6.53
C ARG A 511 -2.91 50.86 -5.10
N ASN A 512 -1.73 51.43 -4.93
CA ASN A 512 -1.17 51.69 -3.60
C ASN A 512 -2.01 52.73 -2.84
N HIS A 513 -2.51 53.76 -3.53
CA HIS A 513 -3.42 54.74 -2.94
C HIS A 513 -4.73 54.10 -2.47
N PHE A 514 -5.34 53.23 -3.27
CA PHE A 514 -6.57 52.56 -2.84
C PHE A 514 -6.33 51.55 -1.71
N LEU A 515 -5.19 50.84 -1.72
CA LEU A 515 -4.81 49.95 -0.62
C LEU A 515 -4.61 50.71 0.70
N SER A 516 -4.03 51.92 0.68
CA SER A 516 -3.87 52.72 1.90
C SER A 516 -5.23 53.18 2.46
N LEU A 517 -6.19 53.56 1.60
CA LEU A 517 -7.55 53.89 2.03
C LEU A 517 -8.27 52.67 2.64
N LEU A 518 -8.06 51.49 2.07
CA LEU A 518 -8.58 50.25 2.66
C LEU A 518 -7.96 49.98 4.05
N GLU A 519 -6.67 50.26 4.24
CA GLU A 519 -6.02 50.15 5.56
C GLU A 519 -6.59 51.14 6.58
N GLU A 520 -6.89 52.37 6.17
CA GLU A 520 -7.57 53.37 7.02
C GLU A 520 -8.96 52.90 7.47
N GLU A 521 -9.67 52.19 6.59
CA GLU A 521 -10.94 51.50 6.88
C GLU A 521 -10.76 50.17 7.65
N GLY A 522 -9.53 49.86 8.07
CA GLY A 522 -9.19 48.71 8.90
C GLY A 522 -9.02 47.39 8.15
N VAL A 523 -8.98 47.40 6.82
CA VAL A 523 -8.68 46.20 6.01
C VAL A 523 -7.21 45.86 6.13
N GLN A 524 -6.89 44.62 6.48
CA GLN A 524 -5.50 44.19 6.60
C GLN A 524 -4.86 44.01 5.22
N VAL A 525 -3.89 44.86 4.88
CA VAL A 525 -3.07 44.72 3.68
C VAL A 525 -1.65 44.29 4.10
N ARG A 526 -1.10 43.29 3.41
CA ARG A 526 0.27 42.81 3.70
C ARG A 526 1.29 43.76 3.08
N ALA A 527 2.43 43.99 3.74
CA ALA A 527 3.51 44.83 3.22
C ALA A 527 3.97 44.44 1.79
N LEU A 528 3.98 43.13 1.48
CA LEU A 528 4.31 42.59 0.15
C LEU A 528 3.34 43.05 -0.97
N ALA A 529 2.16 43.57 -0.63
CA ALA A 529 1.21 44.09 -1.61
C ALA A 529 1.75 45.33 -2.33
N TYR A 530 2.60 46.12 -1.66
CA TYR A 530 3.17 47.38 -2.15
C TYR A 530 4.44 47.19 -3.01
N GLU A 531 4.94 45.96 -3.14
CA GLU A 531 6.09 45.65 -3.98
C GLU A 531 5.86 45.99 -5.46
N GLU A 532 6.90 46.50 -6.12
CA GLU A 532 6.88 46.82 -7.54
C GLU A 532 6.68 45.55 -8.39
N GLY A 533 5.77 45.62 -9.38
CA GLY A 533 5.41 44.47 -10.24
C GLY A 533 4.23 43.61 -9.77
N ARG A 534 3.68 43.85 -8.58
CA ARG A 534 2.43 43.19 -8.14
C ARG A 534 1.24 43.73 -8.94
N LYS A 535 0.54 42.84 -9.65
CA LYS A 535 -0.62 43.21 -10.47
C LYS A 535 -1.90 43.36 -9.63
N TYR A 536 -2.15 42.45 -8.70
CA TYR A 536 -3.35 42.45 -7.86
C TYR A 536 -3.03 42.05 -6.42
N THR A 537 -3.92 42.41 -5.50
CA THR A 537 -3.79 42.18 -4.06
C THR A 537 -5.05 41.57 -3.50
N ARG A 538 -4.93 40.42 -2.84
CA ARG A 538 -6.05 39.80 -2.10
C ARG A 538 -6.24 40.50 -0.76
N ILE A 539 -7.44 41.03 -0.55
CA ILE A 539 -7.82 41.75 0.67
C ILE A 539 -8.78 40.94 1.55
N PHE A 540 -9.45 39.93 0.99
CA PHE A 540 -10.35 39.04 1.73
C PHE A 540 -10.30 37.62 1.19
N SER A 541 -10.44 36.64 2.08
CA SER A 541 -10.63 35.24 1.69
C SER A 541 -11.29 34.43 2.80
N ARG A 542 -12.47 33.89 2.53
CA ARG A 542 -13.18 32.98 3.44
C ARG A 542 -13.56 31.70 2.72
N ALA A 543 -13.52 30.57 3.43
CA ALA A 543 -13.75 29.25 2.85
C ALA A 543 -14.72 28.45 3.71
N VAL A 544 -15.60 27.69 3.05
CA VAL A 544 -16.55 26.77 3.69
C VAL A 544 -16.50 25.39 3.02
N PRO A 545 -16.66 24.29 3.78
CA PRO A 545 -16.77 22.95 3.21
C PRO A 545 -18.12 22.77 2.52
N VAL A 546 -18.14 22.11 1.35
CA VAL A 546 -19.38 21.84 0.59
C VAL A 546 -19.78 20.36 0.67
N GLY A 547 -18.84 19.48 1.05
CA GLY A 547 -19.05 18.04 1.04
C GLY A 547 -19.13 17.53 -0.39
N ASN A 548 -20.35 17.39 -0.92
CA ASN A 548 -20.60 16.90 -2.28
C ASN A 548 -20.56 18.04 -3.29
N ILE A 549 -19.48 18.12 -4.07
CA ILE A 549 -19.27 19.15 -5.09
C ILE A 549 -20.05 18.91 -6.39
N GLU A 550 -20.68 17.75 -6.54
CA GLU A 550 -21.55 17.45 -7.68
C GLU A 550 -22.97 18.03 -7.50
N ASP A 551 -23.31 18.46 -6.29
CA ASP A 551 -24.62 19.02 -5.94
C ASP A 551 -24.62 20.54 -6.07
N ALA A 552 -25.21 21.04 -7.15
CA ALA A 552 -25.34 22.47 -7.41
C ALA A 552 -26.09 23.21 -6.29
N ASN A 553 -27.06 22.58 -5.61
CA ASN A 553 -27.80 23.22 -4.52
C ASN A 553 -26.93 23.38 -3.27
N LYS A 554 -26.06 22.41 -2.95
CA LYS A 554 -25.09 22.52 -1.86
C LYS A 554 -24.05 23.60 -2.14
N LEU A 555 -23.53 23.64 -3.37
CA LEU A 555 -22.61 24.71 -3.81
C LEU A 555 -23.28 26.08 -3.70
N ARG A 556 -24.52 26.23 -4.16
CA ARG A 556 -25.29 27.48 -4.05
C ARG A 556 -25.49 27.88 -2.60
N THR A 557 -25.84 26.93 -1.73
CA THR A 557 -26.01 27.18 -0.30
C THR A 557 -24.71 27.66 0.34
N ALA A 558 -23.57 27.08 -0.03
CA ALA A 558 -22.25 27.52 0.40
C ALA A 558 -21.90 28.94 -0.10
N MET A 559 -22.25 29.28 -1.35
CA MET A 559 -22.08 30.64 -1.89
C MET A 559 -22.89 31.66 -1.09
N VAL A 560 -24.16 31.35 -0.83
CA VAL A 560 -25.06 32.19 -0.02
C VAL A 560 -24.51 32.33 1.40
N GLN A 561 -24.07 31.24 2.04
CA GLN A 561 -23.46 31.27 3.37
C GLN A 561 -22.21 32.16 3.44
N LEU A 562 -21.34 32.10 2.43
CA LEU A 562 -20.12 32.91 2.38
C LEU A 562 -20.44 34.41 2.28
N MET A 563 -21.48 34.78 1.53
CA MET A 563 -21.88 36.17 1.36
C MET A 563 -22.77 36.72 2.48
N ASP A 564 -23.62 35.89 3.07
CA ASP A 564 -24.46 36.30 4.21
C ASP A 564 -23.69 36.28 5.54
N GLY A 565 -22.41 35.88 5.51
CA GLY A 565 -21.53 35.93 6.66
C GLY A 565 -21.18 37.37 7.07
N ALA A 566 -21.18 37.63 8.38
CA ALA A 566 -20.87 38.96 8.94
C ALA A 566 -19.50 39.51 8.48
N GLU A 567 -18.50 38.64 8.32
CA GLU A 567 -17.17 39.01 7.83
C GLU A 567 -17.22 39.56 6.39
N TYR A 568 -18.09 39.04 5.54
CA TYR A 568 -18.26 39.54 4.17
C TYR A 568 -18.97 40.88 4.17
N GLY A 569 -20.05 41.02 4.95
CA GLY A 569 -20.77 42.30 5.11
C GLY A 569 -19.86 43.43 5.58
N ASP A 570 -19.08 43.20 6.63
CA ASP A 570 -18.11 44.18 7.14
C ASP A 570 -17.03 44.53 6.11
N MET A 571 -16.50 43.55 5.38
CA MET A 571 -15.55 43.80 4.30
C MET A 571 -16.17 44.62 3.17
N ARG A 572 -17.41 44.30 2.75
CA ARG A 572 -18.15 45.02 1.72
C ARG A 572 -18.35 46.49 2.10
N ASP A 573 -18.75 46.75 3.35
CA ASP A 573 -18.98 48.11 3.86
C ASP A 573 -17.68 48.92 3.91
N ARG A 574 -16.57 48.31 4.34
CA ARG A 574 -15.24 48.96 4.35
C ARG A 574 -14.76 49.31 2.95
N ILE A 575 -14.91 48.39 1.99
CA ILE A 575 -14.58 48.65 0.58
C ILE A 575 -15.44 49.80 0.06
N GLN A 576 -16.73 49.82 0.36
CA GLN A 576 -17.61 50.90 -0.06
C GLN A 576 -17.20 52.25 0.51
N ARG A 577 -16.82 52.33 1.80
CA ARG A 577 -16.32 53.58 2.41
C ARG A 577 -14.99 54.02 1.80
N ALA A 578 -14.05 53.10 1.58
CA ALA A 578 -12.79 53.41 0.92
C ALA A 578 -12.99 53.94 -0.51
N ILE A 579 -13.94 53.39 -1.27
CA ILE A 579 -14.31 53.90 -2.60
C ILE A 579 -14.94 55.29 -2.50
N GLY A 580 -15.76 55.55 -1.47
CA GLY A 580 -16.35 56.87 -1.24
C GLY A 580 -15.35 57.96 -0.84
N SER A 581 -14.15 57.57 -0.42
CA SER A 581 -13.03 58.46 -0.08
C SER A 581 -12.08 58.72 -1.25
N LEU A 582 -12.28 58.06 -2.40
CA LEU A 582 -11.60 58.33 -3.67
C LEU A 582 -12.24 59.54 -4.36
#